data_AF-A0A5C8A2R4-F1
#
_entry.id   AF-A0A5C8A2R4-F1
#
_cell.length_a   1.000
_cell.length_b   1.000
_cell.length_c   1.000
_cell.angle_alpha   90.00
_cell.angle_beta   90.00
_cell.angle_gamma   90.00
#
_symmetry.space_group_name_H-M   'P 1'
#
loop_
_entity.id
_entity.type
_entity.pdbx_description
1 polymer ?
#
loop_
_entity_poly.entity_id
_entity_poly.type
_entity_poly.pdbx_seq_one_letter_code
_entity_poly.pdbx_strand_id
1 'polypeptide(L)'
;MSTTIDHLRIGHRVKVARDFTDAKGVAMRAGDEGVLCAIRFDPLRMAIHLDIQRGEGTLHLVFDLKAADGPRNGHMRTYFELGEPAPNTGSDDGVSAEHMTTSAATGPGPSDKSRPEWWQRALAAMEAERTKEAERVIREAVLHIGSAASIAEMYAHRMRFFQHAGDDRRAVENFNKAVAWMDTYASWATSGGEGAALSAERDRFHAALVRELGHDPTSTRM
;
A
#
# COMPACT_ATOMS: atom_id res chain seq x y z
N MET A 1 3.58 -1.28 17.60
CA MET A 1 4.57 -0.35 17.00
C MET A 1 3.88 0.40 15.87
N SER A 2 3.83 1.73 15.89
CA SER A 2 3.00 2.52 14.96
C SER A 2 3.74 2.89 13.68
N THR A 3 3.15 2.60 12.51
CA THR A 3 3.55 3.15 11.22
C THR A 3 3.56 4.69 11.28
N THR A 4 4.63 5.30 10.75
CA THR A 4 4.81 6.75 10.69
C THR A 4 5.03 7.21 9.26
N ILE A 5 4.36 8.29 8.85
CA ILE A 5 4.68 9.05 7.64
C ILE A 5 4.95 10.50 8.06
N ASP A 6 6.10 11.05 7.68
CA ASP A 6 6.65 12.30 8.22
C ASP A 6 6.66 12.30 9.76
N HIS A 7 5.68 12.97 10.38
CA HIS A 7 5.47 13.03 11.83
C HIS A 7 4.14 12.39 12.27
N LEU A 8 3.30 11.96 11.32
CA LEU A 8 2.00 11.35 11.62
C LEU A 8 2.15 9.97 12.23
N ARG A 9 1.38 9.68 13.28
CA ARG A 9 1.40 8.41 14.01
C ARG A 9 -0.01 7.85 14.15
N ILE A 10 -0.16 6.56 13.87
CA ILE A 10 -1.40 5.85 14.18
C ILE A 10 -1.67 5.92 15.70
N GLY A 11 -2.94 6.06 16.08
CA GLY A 11 -3.39 6.18 17.47
C GLY A 11 -3.24 7.58 18.06
N HIS A 12 -2.80 8.56 17.28
CA HIS A 12 -2.68 9.95 17.72
C HIS A 12 -3.80 10.81 17.14
N ARG A 13 -4.19 11.83 17.89
CA ARG A 13 -5.05 12.88 17.35
C ARG A 13 -4.29 13.65 16.28
N VAL A 14 -4.97 13.93 15.18
CA VAL A 14 -4.48 14.80 14.12
C VAL A 14 -5.45 15.96 13.98
N LYS A 15 -4.91 17.17 13.89
CA LYS A 15 -5.65 18.38 13.63
C LYS A 15 -5.22 18.97 12.29
N VAL A 16 -6.16 19.37 11.47
CA VAL A 16 -5.89 20.01 10.20
C VAL A 16 -5.47 21.46 10.45
N ALA A 17 -4.26 21.82 10.04
CA ALA A 17 -3.70 23.16 10.19
C ALA A 17 -4.14 24.10 9.06
N ARG A 18 -4.45 23.55 7.89
CA ARG A 18 -4.79 24.31 6.68
C ARG A 18 -5.81 23.57 5.84
N ASP A 19 -6.75 24.31 5.26
CA ASP A 19 -7.74 23.79 4.33
C ASP A 19 -7.07 23.06 3.16
N PHE A 20 -7.60 21.91 2.79
CA PHE A 20 -7.19 21.18 1.59
C PHE A 20 -8.34 20.35 1.04
N THR A 21 -8.17 19.87 -0.19
CA THR A 21 -9.03 18.85 -0.79
C THR A 21 -8.14 17.71 -1.24
N ASP A 22 -8.52 16.48 -0.87
CA ASP A 22 -7.76 15.28 -1.24
C ASP A 22 -7.97 14.89 -2.71
N ALA A 23 -7.27 13.85 -3.17
CA ALA A 23 -7.37 13.37 -4.55
C ALA A 23 -8.75 12.78 -4.92
N LYS A 24 -9.60 12.50 -3.93
CA LYS A 24 -10.98 12.01 -4.11
C LYS A 24 -12.04 13.12 -3.99
N GLY A 25 -11.63 14.37 -3.78
CA GLY A 25 -12.55 15.50 -3.62
C GLY A 25 -13.06 15.69 -2.18
N VAL A 26 -12.49 15.00 -1.21
CA VAL A 26 -12.80 15.17 0.22
C VAL A 26 -12.14 16.45 0.71
N ALA A 27 -12.95 17.45 1.03
CA ALA A 27 -12.48 18.72 1.59
C ALA A 27 -12.33 18.63 3.11
N MET A 28 -11.17 19.06 3.61
CA MET A 28 -10.86 19.20 5.03
C MET A 28 -10.61 20.67 5.34
N ARG A 29 -11.09 21.13 6.49
CA ARG A 29 -10.95 22.53 6.93
C ARG A 29 -9.97 22.64 8.09
N ALA A 30 -9.25 23.75 8.15
CA ALA A 30 -8.43 24.11 9.29
C ALA A 30 -9.26 24.07 10.57
N GLY A 31 -8.74 23.39 11.59
CA GLY A 31 -9.44 23.11 12.83
C GLY A 31 -10.17 21.76 12.87
N ASP A 32 -10.35 21.07 11.74
CA ASP A 32 -10.88 19.71 11.75
C ASP A 32 -9.94 18.78 12.51
N GLU A 33 -10.51 17.95 13.38
CA GLU A 33 -9.75 16.99 14.19
C GLU A 33 -10.31 15.57 14.08
N GLY A 34 -9.44 14.59 14.33
CA GLY A 34 -9.81 13.18 14.43
C GLY A 34 -8.63 12.31 14.89
N VAL A 35 -8.85 11.02 15.05
CA VAL A 35 -7.79 10.07 15.43
C VAL A 35 -7.30 9.35 14.18
N LEU A 36 -5.98 9.35 13.94
CA LEU A 36 -5.42 8.64 12.81
C LEU A 36 -5.38 7.13 13.10
N CYS A 37 -6.19 6.35 12.39
CA CYS A 37 -6.38 4.92 12.62
C CYS A 37 -5.56 4.05 11.67
N ALA A 38 -5.32 4.52 10.45
CA ALA A 38 -4.51 3.79 9.50
C ALA A 38 -3.71 4.71 8.57
N ILE A 39 -2.55 4.21 8.18
CA ILE A 39 -1.69 4.79 7.15
C ILE A 39 -1.31 3.65 6.21
N ARG A 40 -1.58 3.81 4.92
CA ARG A 40 -1.24 2.82 3.88
C ARG A 40 -0.62 3.51 2.68
N PHE A 41 0.42 2.91 2.12
CA PHE A 41 1.02 3.35 0.86
C PHE A 41 0.58 2.41 -0.27
N ASP A 42 0.03 2.97 -1.34
CA ASP A 42 -0.28 2.28 -2.58
C ASP A 42 0.87 2.53 -3.57
N PRO A 43 1.80 1.56 -3.75
CA PRO A 43 2.94 1.72 -4.64
C PRO A 43 2.53 1.78 -6.12
N LEU A 44 1.41 1.17 -6.50
CA LEU A 44 0.95 1.14 -7.89
C LEU A 44 0.36 2.47 -8.33
N ARG A 45 -0.45 3.08 -7.46
CA ARG A 45 -1.03 4.42 -7.70
C ARG A 45 -0.12 5.55 -7.25
N MET A 46 0.99 5.23 -6.58
CA MET A 46 1.84 6.20 -5.91
C MET A 46 0.99 7.13 -5.01
N ALA A 47 0.18 6.54 -4.15
CA ALA A 47 -0.73 7.27 -3.28
C ALA A 47 -0.57 6.90 -1.80
N ILE A 48 -0.74 7.86 -0.91
CA ILE A 48 -0.85 7.66 0.54
C ILE A 48 -2.32 7.68 0.90
N HIS A 49 -2.76 6.67 1.62
CA HIS A 49 -4.10 6.55 2.18
C HIS A 49 -4.04 6.75 3.69
N LEU A 50 -4.84 7.69 4.20
CA LEU A 50 -5.02 7.93 5.64
C LEU A 50 -6.47 7.65 6.03
N ASP A 51 -6.66 6.93 7.13
CA ASP A 51 -7.97 6.73 7.73
C ASP A 51 -8.03 7.51 9.05
N ILE A 52 -8.93 8.49 9.15
CA ILE A 52 -9.11 9.34 10.32
C ILE A 52 -10.49 9.12 10.93
N GLN A 53 -10.56 8.66 12.18
CA GLN A 53 -11.82 8.56 12.92
C GLN A 53 -12.30 9.94 13.37
N ARG A 54 -13.54 10.30 13.04
CA ARG A 54 -14.25 11.50 13.49
C ARG A 54 -15.63 11.12 14.01
N GLY A 55 -15.85 11.24 15.32
CA GLY A 55 -17.09 10.77 15.94
C GLY A 55 -17.31 9.27 15.66
N GLU A 56 -18.49 8.90 15.15
CA GLU A 56 -18.82 7.52 14.77
C GLU A 56 -18.33 7.12 13.37
N GLY A 57 -17.80 8.05 12.57
CA GLY A 57 -17.40 7.80 11.18
C GLY A 57 -15.89 7.74 10.94
N THR A 58 -15.48 6.93 9.97
CA THR A 58 -14.11 6.91 9.45
C THR A 58 -14.01 7.71 8.16
N LEU A 59 -13.11 8.69 8.14
CA LEU A 59 -12.80 9.47 6.96
C LEU A 59 -11.60 8.88 6.23
N HIS A 60 -11.78 8.55 4.95
CA HIS A 60 -10.75 7.99 4.09
C HIS A 60 -10.17 9.06 3.18
N LEU A 61 -8.93 9.47 3.42
CA LEU A 61 -8.21 10.46 2.63
C LEU A 61 -7.18 9.81 1.72
N VAL A 62 -7.02 10.33 0.50
CA VAL A 62 -6.06 9.84 -0.48
C VAL A 62 -5.22 11.00 -1.04
N PHE A 63 -3.90 10.83 -0.99
CA PHE A 63 -2.93 11.82 -1.44
C PHE A 63 -2.00 11.21 -2.48
N ASP A 64 -1.97 11.77 -3.69
CA ASP A 64 -1.01 11.36 -4.71
C ASP A 64 0.38 11.90 -4.35
N LEU A 65 1.41 11.06 -4.39
CA LEU A 65 2.79 11.49 -4.14
C LEU A 65 3.28 12.51 -5.17
N LYS A 66 2.70 12.52 -6.38
CA LYS A 66 3.05 13.45 -7.45
C LYS A 66 2.25 14.75 -7.43
N ALA A 67 1.33 14.92 -6.46
CA ALA A 67 0.53 16.14 -6.38
C ALA A 67 1.42 17.39 -6.25
N ALA A 68 1.24 18.34 -7.18
CA ALA A 68 2.00 19.59 -7.19
C ALA A 68 1.66 20.49 -5.99
N ASP A 69 0.45 20.34 -5.44
CA ASP A 69 -0.07 21.11 -4.32
C ASP A 69 -0.85 20.22 -3.34
N GLY A 70 -1.08 20.69 -2.11
CA GLY A 70 -1.77 19.95 -1.06
C GLY A 70 -0.88 19.03 -0.20
N PRO A 71 -1.48 18.21 0.69
CA PRO A 71 -0.75 17.29 1.55
C PRO A 71 -0.10 16.18 0.72
N ARG A 72 1.22 16.05 0.81
CA ARG A 72 2.04 15.03 0.12
C ARG A 72 3.19 14.58 1.01
N ASN A 73 3.88 13.52 0.59
CA ASN A 73 5.09 13.06 1.27
C ASN A 73 6.10 14.21 1.45
N GLY A 74 6.56 14.47 2.68
CA GLY A 74 7.44 15.58 3.03
C GLY A 74 6.75 16.93 3.31
N HIS A 75 5.45 17.04 3.06
CA HIS A 75 4.65 18.25 3.30
C HIS A 75 3.47 18.01 4.24
N MET A 76 3.31 16.81 4.81
CA MET A 76 2.19 16.51 5.70
C MET A 76 2.20 17.42 6.94
N ARG A 77 3.37 17.87 7.40
CA ARG A 77 3.51 18.80 8.54
C ARG A 77 2.90 20.18 8.29
N THR A 78 2.76 20.61 7.05
CA THR A 78 2.12 21.90 6.72
C THR A 78 0.59 21.83 6.84
N TYR A 79 0.02 20.63 6.74
CA TYR A 79 -1.43 20.43 6.70
C TYR A 79 -1.98 19.74 7.95
N PHE A 80 -1.14 18.98 8.67
CA PHE A 80 -1.54 18.25 9.86
C PHE A 80 -0.64 18.56 11.04
N GLU A 81 -1.26 18.93 12.15
CA GLU A 81 -0.67 18.98 13.48
C GLU A 81 -0.91 17.64 14.19
N LEU A 82 0.16 17.04 14.70
CA LEU A 82 0.06 15.87 15.56
C LEU A 82 -0.24 16.33 16.98
N GLY A 83 -1.38 15.89 17.51
CA GLY A 83 -1.78 16.12 18.90
C GLY A 83 -1.39 14.98 19.83
N GLU A 84 -1.98 15.00 21.01
CA GLU A 84 -1.76 13.97 22.03
C GLU A 84 -2.22 12.58 21.55
N PRO A 85 -1.57 11.50 22.03
CA PRO A 85 -2.07 10.15 21.84
C PRO A 85 -3.49 10.06 22.39
N ALA A 86 -4.41 9.48 21.61
CA ALA A 86 -5.78 9.31 22.08
C ALA A 86 -5.78 8.28 23.25
N PRO A 87 -6.44 8.58 24.38
CA PRO A 87 -6.51 7.64 25.50
C PRO A 87 -7.28 6.40 25.04
N ASN A 88 -6.59 5.26 24.97
CA ASN A 88 -7.12 3.94 24.63
C ASN A 88 -8.14 3.92 23.47
N THR A 89 -7.66 4.00 22.23
CA THR A 89 -8.15 3.00 21.26
C THR A 89 -7.40 1.72 21.59
N GLY A 90 -7.95 0.95 22.53
CA GLY A 90 -7.40 -0.33 22.92
C GLY A 90 -7.07 -1.15 21.68
N SER A 91 -5.92 -1.80 21.73
CA SER A 91 -5.77 -3.12 21.16
C SER A 91 -6.96 -3.95 21.64
N ASP A 92 -8.01 -4.02 20.84
CA ASP A 92 -9.09 -4.97 21.04
C ASP A 92 -9.07 -5.88 19.82
N ASP A 93 -8.69 -7.12 20.09
CA ASP A 93 -8.82 -8.30 19.23
C ASP A 93 -10.31 -8.63 19.01
N GLY A 94 -11.08 -7.63 18.55
CA GLY A 94 -12.52 -7.65 18.37
C GLY A 94 -12.88 -7.20 16.98
N VAL A 95 -12.49 -8.00 15.97
CA VAL A 95 -13.17 -7.95 14.68
C VAL A 95 -14.59 -8.46 14.92
N SER A 96 -15.50 -7.55 15.27
CA SER A 96 -16.94 -7.78 15.15
C SER A 96 -17.22 -8.02 13.67
N ALA A 97 -17.31 -9.31 13.36
CA ALA A 97 -17.79 -9.86 12.12
C ALA A 97 -19.26 -9.50 11.93
N GLU A 98 -19.55 -8.26 11.51
CA GLU A 98 -20.91 -7.85 11.11
C GLU A 98 -20.88 -6.57 10.27
N HIS A 99 -20.12 -6.63 9.16
CA HIS A 99 -20.53 -6.09 7.86
C HIS A 99 -19.78 -6.89 6.80
N MET A 100 -20.11 -8.18 6.77
CA MET A 100 -19.84 -9.08 5.67
C MET A 100 -20.75 -8.67 4.51
N THR A 101 -20.34 -7.67 3.72
CA THR A 101 -20.69 -7.69 2.29
C THR A 101 -19.75 -8.68 1.63
N THR A 102 -20.18 -9.94 1.68
CA THR A 102 -19.85 -10.94 0.68
C THR A 102 -20.03 -10.31 -0.70
N SER A 103 -18.94 -10.11 -1.42
CA SER A 103 -18.99 -9.99 -2.88
C SER A 103 -18.13 -11.09 -3.47
N ALA A 104 -18.55 -12.33 -3.20
CA ALA A 104 -18.29 -13.44 -4.11
C ALA A 104 -19.38 -13.40 -5.19
N ALA A 105 -19.11 -12.70 -6.29
CA ALA A 105 -19.80 -12.88 -7.57
C ALA A 105 -18.99 -12.18 -8.68
N THR A 106 -18.32 -13.00 -9.48
CA THR A 106 -18.22 -12.91 -10.95
C THR A 106 -18.62 -11.56 -11.57
N GLY A 107 -17.62 -10.73 -11.88
CA GLY A 107 -17.75 -9.51 -12.67
C GLY A 107 -16.36 -8.96 -12.99
N PRO A 108 -16.15 -8.33 -14.16
CA PRO A 108 -14.81 -7.90 -14.57
C PRO A 108 -14.27 -6.90 -13.55
N GLY A 109 -13.01 -7.10 -13.14
CA GLY A 109 -12.33 -6.22 -12.19
C GLY A 109 -12.46 -4.74 -12.59
N PRO A 110 -12.38 -3.81 -11.62
CA PRO A 110 -12.58 -2.38 -11.86
C PRO A 110 -11.73 -1.92 -13.05
N SER A 111 -12.41 -1.36 -14.04
CA SER A 111 -11.94 -1.11 -15.41
C SER A 111 -10.49 -0.63 -15.50
N ASP A 112 -9.77 -1.25 -16.43
CA ASP A 112 -8.34 -1.16 -16.80
C ASP A 112 -7.80 0.24 -17.19
N LYS A 113 -8.56 1.33 -16.96
CA LYS A 113 -8.21 2.69 -17.43
C LYS A 113 -7.52 3.59 -16.40
N SER A 114 -7.25 3.12 -15.17
CA SER A 114 -6.62 3.95 -14.10
C SER A 114 -5.17 3.58 -13.76
N ARG A 115 -4.54 2.65 -14.50
CA ARG A 115 -3.16 2.23 -14.23
C ARG A 115 -2.18 3.20 -14.91
N PRO A 116 -1.11 3.65 -14.24
CA PRO A 116 -0.11 4.51 -14.86
C PRO A 116 0.47 3.91 -16.14
N GLU A 117 0.82 4.75 -17.12
CA GLU A 117 1.35 4.29 -18.41
C GLU A 117 2.63 3.45 -18.25
N TRP A 118 3.50 3.80 -17.29
CA TRP A 118 4.71 3.03 -17.00
C TRP A 118 4.38 1.60 -16.51
N TRP A 119 3.29 1.42 -15.78
CA TRP A 119 2.84 0.11 -15.32
C TRP A 119 2.34 -0.74 -16.48
N GLN A 120 1.56 -0.15 -17.40
CA GLN A 120 1.08 -0.84 -18.59
C GLN A 120 2.26 -1.30 -19.48
N ARG A 121 3.27 -0.44 -19.67
CA ARG A 121 4.50 -0.80 -20.40
C ARG A 121 5.28 -1.92 -19.72
N ALA A 122 5.37 -1.91 -18.39
CA ALA A 122 6.01 -2.98 -17.64
C ALA A 122 5.28 -4.32 -17.81
N LEU A 123 3.94 -4.32 -17.72
CA LEU A 123 3.13 -5.52 -17.96
C LEU A 123 3.28 -6.05 -19.39
N ALA A 124 3.25 -5.18 -20.41
CA ALA A 124 3.47 -5.57 -21.80
C ALA A 124 4.88 -6.17 -22.02
N ALA A 125 5.91 -5.62 -21.36
CA ALA A 125 7.25 -6.20 -21.39
C ALA A 125 7.31 -7.57 -20.70
N MET A 126 6.60 -7.75 -19.58
CA MET A 126 6.49 -9.05 -18.91
C MET A 126 5.79 -10.09 -19.80
N GLU A 127 4.68 -9.75 -20.43
CA GLU A 127 3.95 -10.63 -21.36
C GLU A 127 4.86 -11.10 -22.51
N ALA A 128 5.69 -10.21 -23.04
CA ALA A 128 6.71 -10.52 -24.04
C ALA A 128 7.96 -11.26 -23.48
N GLU A 129 7.90 -11.76 -22.24
CA GLU A 129 9.00 -12.42 -21.51
C GLU A 129 10.29 -11.58 -21.37
N ARG A 130 10.19 -10.26 -21.54
CA ARG A 130 11.29 -9.30 -21.38
C ARG A 130 11.38 -8.76 -19.96
N THR A 131 11.55 -9.68 -19.00
CA THR A 131 11.49 -9.40 -17.56
C THR A 131 12.43 -8.27 -17.10
N LYS A 132 13.68 -8.27 -17.57
CA LYS A 132 14.65 -7.21 -17.21
C LYS A 132 14.24 -5.83 -17.71
N GLU A 133 13.54 -5.78 -18.85
CA GLU A 133 13.02 -4.53 -19.39
C GLU A 133 11.85 -4.02 -18.56
N ALA A 134 10.95 -4.92 -18.17
CA ALA A 134 9.83 -4.57 -17.30
C ALA A 134 10.29 -3.98 -15.96
N GLU A 135 11.26 -4.63 -15.30
CA GLU A 135 11.87 -4.11 -14.07
C GLU A 135 12.51 -2.74 -14.30
N ARG A 136 13.23 -2.57 -15.42
CA ARG A 136 13.86 -1.29 -15.77
C ARG A 136 12.84 -0.17 -15.97
N VAL A 137 11.75 -0.42 -16.67
CA VAL A 137 10.66 0.55 -16.86
C VAL A 137 10.13 1.04 -15.52
N ILE A 138 9.95 0.14 -14.55
CA ILE A 138 9.48 0.51 -13.20
C ILE A 138 10.54 1.33 -12.46
N ARG A 139 11.82 0.93 -12.50
CA ARG A 139 12.90 1.67 -11.82
C ARG A 139 13.14 3.06 -12.41
N GLU A 140 12.98 3.22 -13.72
CA GLU A 140 13.09 4.52 -14.39
C GLU A 140 11.89 5.43 -14.06
N ALA A 141 10.70 4.87 -13.82
CA ALA A 141 9.49 5.63 -13.54
C ALA A 141 9.30 5.97 -12.05
N VAL A 142 9.77 5.10 -11.15
CA VAL A 142 9.62 5.23 -9.68
C VAL A 142 11.00 5.43 -9.06
N LEU A 143 11.44 6.69 -8.97
CA LEU A 143 12.80 7.05 -8.56
C LEU A 143 13.06 7.01 -7.04
N HIS A 144 12.33 6.17 -6.29
CA HIS A 144 12.49 6.00 -4.84
C HIS A 144 12.32 4.53 -4.45
N ILE A 145 12.38 4.24 -3.15
CA ILE A 145 12.32 2.87 -2.60
C ILE A 145 11.08 2.08 -3.06
N GLY A 146 10.00 2.77 -3.41
CA GLY A 146 8.75 2.18 -3.91
C GLY A 146 8.88 1.48 -5.27
N SER A 147 10.00 1.65 -5.99
CA SER A 147 10.27 0.85 -7.19
C SER A 147 10.37 -0.64 -6.88
N ALA A 148 11.00 -1.02 -5.75
CA ALA A 148 11.10 -2.41 -5.34
C ALA A 148 9.71 -3.00 -5.01
N ALA A 149 8.89 -2.27 -4.26
CA ALA A 149 7.51 -2.68 -3.98
C ALA A 149 6.64 -2.77 -5.25
N SER A 150 6.82 -1.85 -6.21
CA SER A 150 6.13 -1.89 -7.50
C SER A 150 6.53 -3.11 -8.33
N ILE A 151 7.82 -3.47 -8.35
CA ILE A 151 8.30 -4.69 -9.01
C ILE A 151 7.73 -5.94 -8.31
N ALA A 152 7.65 -5.94 -6.98
CA ALA A 152 7.03 -7.03 -6.23
C ALA A 152 5.56 -7.24 -6.66
N GLU A 153 4.77 -6.17 -6.74
CA GLU A 153 3.39 -6.21 -7.24
C GLU A 153 3.28 -6.71 -8.69
N MET A 154 4.27 -6.44 -9.52
CA MET A 154 4.27 -6.87 -10.92
C MET A 154 4.42 -8.39 -10.99
N TYR A 155 5.29 -8.95 -10.17
CA TYR A 155 5.44 -10.39 -10.03
C TYR A 155 4.21 -11.03 -9.37
N ALA A 156 3.58 -10.38 -8.39
CA ALA A 156 2.31 -10.84 -7.83
C ALA A 156 1.19 -10.90 -8.88
N HIS A 157 1.08 -9.88 -9.74
CA HIS A 157 0.15 -9.87 -10.87
C HIS A 157 0.40 -11.07 -11.80
N ARG A 158 1.67 -11.40 -12.07
CA ARG A 158 2.04 -12.53 -12.92
C ARG A 158 1.82 -13.89 -12.24
N MET A 159 2.00 -13.97 -10.92
CA MET A 159 1.61 -15.14 -10.13
C MET A 159 0.12 -15.43 -10.30
N ARG A 160 -0.74 -14.43 -10.10
CA ARG A 160 -2.20 -14.56 -10.28
C ARG A 160 -2.55 -15.03 -11.69
N PHE A 161 -1.91 -14.48 -12.71
CA PHE A 161 -2.11 -14.89 -14.10
C PHE A 161 -1.82 -16.39 -14.31
N PHE A 162 -0.68 -16.89 -13.85
CA PHE A 162 -0.33 -18.31 -14.01
C PHE A 162 -1.16 -19.24 -13.13
N GLN A 163 -1.54 -18.78 -11.94
CA GLN A 163 -2.46 -19.52 -11.08
C GLN A 163 -3.82 -19.72 -11.76
N HIS A 164 -4.39 -18.66 -12.37
CA HIS A 164 -5.62 -18.78 -13.16
C HIS A 164 -5.47 -19.67 -14.40
N ALA A 165 -4.27 -19.75 -14.97
CA ALA A 165 -3.96 -20.64 -16.08
C ALA A 165 -3.67 -22.10 -15.65
N GLY A 166 -3.61 -22.39 -14.34
CA GLY A 166 -3.26 -23.70 -13.81
C GLY A 166 -1.77 -24.08 -13.91
N ASP A 167 -0.88 -23.12 -14.17
CA ASP A 167 0.57 -23.35 -14.18
C ASP A 167 1.15 -23.02 -12.79
N ASP A 168 1.00 -23.96 -11.87
CA ASP A 168 1.43 -23.83 -10.48
C ASP A 168 2.95 -23.57 -10.37
N ARG A 169 3.75 -24.18 -11.25
CA ARG A 169 5.21 -24.01 -11.23
C ARG A 169 5.58 -22.56 -11.52
N ARG A 170 4.99 -21.97 -12.57
CA ARG A 170 5.23 -20.56 -12.89
C ARG A 170 4.59 -19.64 -11.87
N ALA A 171 3.44 -19.99 -11.29
CA ALA A 171 2.85 -19.21 -10.19
C ALA A 171 3.81 -19.13 -9.00
N VAL A 172 4.34 -20.26 -8.54
CA VAL A 172 5.34 -20.33 -7.45
C VAL A 172 6.62 -19.58 -7.79
N GLU A 173 7.12 -19.66 -9.02
CA GLU A 173 8.29 -18.88 -9.44
C GLU A 173 8.06 -17.37 -9.29
N ASN A 174 6.90 -16.88 -9.71
CA ASN A 174 6.56 -15.46 -9.62
C ASN A 174 6.25 -15.04 -8.18
N PHE A 175 5.64 -15.91 -7.37
CA PHE A 175 5.50 -15.70 -5.92
C PHE A 175 6.87 -15.44 -5.27
N ASN A 176 7.85 -16.32 -5.51
CA ASN A 176 9.18 -16.19 -4.92
C ASN A 176 9.88 -14.89 -5.33
N LYS A 177 9.71 -14.47 -6.59
CA LYS A 177 10.25 -13.19 -7.07
C LYS A 177 9.55 -11.99 -6.43
N ALA A 178 8.24 -12.05 -6.25
CA ALA A 178 7.48 -10.99 -5.58
C ALA A 178 7.97 -10.81 -4.12
N VAL A 179 8.12 -11.91 -3.38
CA VAL A 179 8.63 -11.89 -2.00
C VAL A 179 10.05 -11.33 -1.94
N ALA A 180 10.96 -11.80 -2.80
CA ALA A 180 12.35 -11.32 -2.82
C ALA A 180 12.48 -9.81 -3.10
N TRP A 181 11.63 -9.26 -3.96
CA TRP A 181 11.59 -7.82 -4.19
C TRP A 181 11.02 -7.04 -3.01
N MET A 182 10.08 -7.62 -2.27
CA MET A 182 9.54 -7.00 -1.05
C MET A 182 10.54 -7.08 0.12
N ASP A 183 11.37 -8.11 0.19
CA ASP A 183 12.55 -8.14 1.07
C ASP A 183 13.56 -7.05 0.71
N THR A 184 13.82 -6.86 -0.59
CA THR A 184 14.69 -5.78 -1.08
C THR A 184 14.14 -4.41 -0.66
N TYR A 185 12.84 -4.18 -0.82
CA TYR A 185 12.16 -2.97 -0.36
C TYR A 185 12.37 -2.72 1.14
N ALA A 186 12.14 -3.72 1.98
CA ALA A 186 12.33 -3.59 3.43
C ALA A 186 13.80 -3.37 3.81
N SER A 187 14.76 -3.94 3.06
CA SER A 187 16.20 -3.79 3.30
C SER A 187 16.71 -2.37 3.05
N TRP A 188 15.98 -1.54 2.29
CA TRP A 188 16.35 -0.15 2.01
C TRP A 188 15.99 0.83 3.11
N ALA A 189 15.42 0.35 4.22
CA ALA A 189 15.20 1.18 5.39
C ALA A 189 16.51 1.80 5.91
N THR A 190 16.46 3.09 6.22
CA THR A 190 17.61 3.86 6.68
C THR A 190 17.62 4.07 8.19
N SER A 191 16.55 3.67 8.88
CA SER A 191 16.42 3.76 10.33
C SER A 191 15.67 2.57 10.91
N GLY A 192 15.79 2.35 12.22
CA GLY A 192 15.08 1.25 12.90
C GLY A 192 13.55 1.40 12.88
N GLY A 193 13.05 2.64 12.98
CA GLY A 193 11.60 2.91 12.90
C GLY A 193 11.04 2.68 11.50
N GLU A 194 11.76 3.15 10.47
CA GLU A 194 11.44 2.88 9.07
C GLU A 194 11.50 1.37 8.77
N GLY A 195 12.54 0.67 9.24
CA GLY A 195 12.71 -0.76 9.05
C GLY A 195 11.57 -1.58 9.64
N ALA A 196 11.07 -1.22 10.82
CA ALA A 196 9.90 -1.87 11.41
C ALA A 196 8.63 -1.66 10.56
N ALA A 197 8.44 -0.45 10.01
CA ALA A 197 7.29 -0.15 9.16
C ALA A 197 7.37 -0.90 7.81
N LEU A 198 8.52 -0.88 7.13
CA LEU A 198 8.70 -1.57 5.86
C LEU A 198 8.62 -3.10 6.02
N SER A 199 9.15 -3.64 7.12
CA SER A 199 9.02 -5.07 7.45
C SER A 199 7.55 -5.45 7.66
N ALA A 200 6.76 -4.63 8.37
CA ALA A 200 5.34 -4.88 8.54
C ALA A 200 4.54 -4.79 7.23
N GLU A 201 4.95 -3.94 6.28
CA GLU A 201 4.38 -3.93 4.92
C GLU A 201 4.74 -5.20 4.15
N ARG A 202 6.01 -5.62 4.20
CA ARG A 202 6.46 -6.87 3.58
C ARG A 202 5.70 -8.07 4.12
N ASP A 203 5.55 -8.19 5.43
CA ASP A 203 4.92 -9.34 6.07
C ASP A 203 3.43 -9.42 5.70
N ARG A 204 2.74 -8.26 5.64
CA ARG A 204 1.35 -8.18 5.16
C ARG A 204 1.22 -8.57 3.69
N PHE A 205 2.14 -8.12 2.84
CA PHE A 205 2.19 -8.49 1.43
C PHE A 205 2.40 -10.00 1.25
N HIS A 206 3.37 -10.58 1.97
CA HIS A 206 3.63 -12.02 1.96
C HIS A 206 2.41 -12.83 2.40
N ALA A 207 1.79 -12.46 3.53
CA ALA A 207 0.60 -13.14 4.04
C ALA A 207 -0.58 -13.07 3.06
N ALA A 208 -0.75 -11.94 2.35
CA ALA A 208 -1.76 -11.82 1.31
C ALA A 208 -1.49 -12.77 0.13
N LEU A 209 -0.25 -12.85 -0.35
CA LEU A 209 0.12 -13.76 -1.43
C LEU A 209 -0.04 -15.24 -1.04
N VAL A 210 0.34 -15.61 0.18
CA VAL A 210 0.15 -17.00 0.68
C VAL A 210 -1.35 -17.35 0.69
N ARG A 211 -2.20 -16.43 1.15
CA ARG A 211 -3.65 -16.63 1.14
C ARG A 211 -4.20 -16.77 -0.28
N GLU A 212 -3.70 -16.00 -1.23
CA GLU A 212 -4.10 -16.08 -2.64
C GLU A 212 -3.63 -17.39 -3.30
N LEU A 213 -2.39 -17.81 -3.05
CA LEU A 213 -1.83 -19.03 -3.61
C LEU A 213 -2.39 -20.31 -2.96
N GLY A 214 -2.93 -20.19 -1.74
CA GLY A 214 -3.53 -21.29 -0.97
C GLY A 214 -2.54 -22.15 -0.21
N HIS A 215 -1.23 -21.90 -0.37
CA HIS A 215 -0.15 -22.52 0.39
C HIS A 215 1.05 -21.58 0.40
N ASP A 216 2.01 -21.80 1.31
CA ASP A 216 3.26 -21.06 1.37
C ASP A 216 4.41 -21.88 0.74
N PRO A 217 4.88 -21.53 -0.48
CA PRO A 217 6.01 -22.20 -1.12
C PRO A 217 7.36 -21.95 -0.44
N THR A 218 7.46 -20.93 0.42
CA THR A 218 8.70 -20.62 1.14
C THR A 218 8.87 -21.48 2.38
N SER A 219 7.76 -21.93 2.98
CA SER A 219 7.74 -22.84 4.14
C SER A 219 8.26 -24.25 3.82
N THR A 220 8.38 -24.64 2.55
CA THR A 220 8.93 -25.95 2.14
C THR A 220 10.47 -25.97 2.04
N ARG A 221 11.15 -24.84 2.30
CA ARG A 221 12.62 -24.78 2.42
C ARG A 221 13.04 -24.91 3.89
N MET A 222 12.81 -26.07 4.50
CA MET A 222 13.52 -26.52 5.70
C MET A 222 14.20 -27.86 5.43
#